data_AF-A0A356P793-F1
#
_entry.id   AF-A0A356P793-F1
#
_cell.length_a   1.000
_cell.length_b   1.000
_cell.length_c   1.000
_cell.angle_alpha   90.00
_cell.angle_beta   90.00
_cell.angle_gamma   90.00
#
_symmetry.space_group_name_H-M   'P 1'
#
loop_
_entity.id
_entity.type
_entity.pdbx_description
1 polymer ?
#
loop_
_entity_poly.entity_id
_entity_poly.type
_entity_poly.pdbx_seq_one_letter_code
_entity_poly.pdbx_strand_id
1 'polypeptide(L)' 'MAKDPKSWQKAVTMGSSISTSVAGLVGGGYLLGRYLDARWGTRPWLTLSLMLVGLALGAFYLVITLKEFGASDDKK' A
#
# COMPACT_ATOMS: atom_id res chain seq x y z
N MET A 1 -7.02 30.84 -7.46
CA MET A 1 -7.36 29.56 -6.81
C MET A 1 -6.41 29.37 -5.63
N ALA A 2 -6.76 29.89 -4.46
CA ALA A 2 -5.95 29.71 -3.26
C ALA A 2 -6.10 28.24 -2.83
N LYS A 3 -5.04 27.46 -3.00
CA LYS A 3 -4.99 26.05 -2.61
C LYS A 3 -4.96 26.04 -1.08
N ASP A 4 -6.10 25.76 -0.44
CA ASP A 4 -6.23 25.77 1.02
C ASP A 4 -5.06 25.01 1.67
N PRO A 5 -4.26 25.63 2.56
CA PRO A 5 -3.09 25.00 3.16
C PRO A 5 -3.45 23.71 3.94
N LYS A 6 -4.69 23.60 4.43
CA LYS A 6 -5.25 22.40 5.07
C LYS A 6 -5.40 21.21 4.11
N SER A 7 -5.64 21.43 2.82
CA SER A 7 -5.86 20.37 1.83
C SER A 7 -4.55 19.67 1.45
N TRP A 8 -3.50 20.44 1.20
CA TRP A 8 -2.16 19.88 0.93
C TRP A 8 -1.60 19.12 2.13
N GLN A 9 -1.73 19.67 3.34
CA GLN A 9 -1.29 18.98 4.55
C GLN A 9 -2.04 17.67 4.78
N LYS A 10 -3.37 17.62 4.56
CA LYS A 10 -4.16 16.38 4.61
C LYS A 10 -3.69 15.37 3.57
N ALA A 11 -3.45 15.80 2.34
CA ALA A 11 -2.98 14.93 1.26
C ALA A 11 -1.60 14.33 1.57
N VAL A 12 -0.68 15.14 2.13
CA VAL A 12 0.65 14.66 2.56
C VAL A 12 0.52 13.66 3.69
N THR A 13 -0.22 13.98 4.76
CA THR A 13 -0.38 13.08 5.92
C THR A 13 -1.00 11.75 5.52
N MET A 14 -2.05 11.76 4.68
CA MET A 14 -2.64 10.52 4.17
C MET A 14 -1.68 9.75 3.25
N GLY A 15 -1.01 10.44 2.33
CA GLY A 15 -0.02 9.84 1.44
C GLY A 15 1.12 9.15 2.21
N SER A 16 1.62 9.77 3.28
CA SER A 16 2.62 9.17 4.18
C SER A 16 2.09 7.96 4.94
N SER A 17 0.85 7.98 5.42
CA SER A 17 0.24 6.82 6.11
C SER A 17 0.02 5.65 5.16
N ILE A 18 -0.44 5.91 3.93
CA ILE A 18 -0.66 4.88 2.91
C ILE A 18 0.68 4.28 2.48
N SER A 19 1.66 5.12 2.16
CA SER A 19 2.99 4.64 1.74
C SER A 19 3.71 3.87 2.86
N THR A 20 3.59 4.30 4.11
CA THR A 20 4.14 3.56 5.28
C THR A 20 3.45 2.21 5.45
N SER A 21 2.13 2.16 5.31
CA SER A 21 1.36 0.91 5.42
C SER A 21 1.73 -0.06 4.29
N VAL A 22 1.83 0.43 3.05
CA VAL A 22 2.25 -0.37 1.89
C VAL A 22 3.68 -0.85 2.03
N ALA A 23 4.61 0.02 2.44
CA ALA A 23 6.00 -0.35 2.67
C ALA A 23 6.13 -1.41 3.78
N GLY A 24 5.36 -1.28 4.86
CA GLY A 24 5.30 -2.26 5.94
C GLY A 24 4.74 -3.61 5.50
N LEU A 25 3.64 -3.62 4.74
CA LEU A 25 3.03 -4.84 4.21
C LEU A 25 3.93 -5.55 3.19
N VAL A 26 4.51 -4.80 2.25
CA VAL A 26 5.38 -5.34 1.20
C VAL A 26 6.71 -5.80 1.79
N GLY A 27 7.35 -4.96 2.61
CA GLY A 27 8.61 -5.30 3.29
C GLY A 27 8.44 -6.46 4.28
N GLY A 28 7.35 -6.46 5.04
CA GLY A 28 6.98 -7.56 5.94
C GLY A 28 6.72 -8.86 5.19
N GLY A 29 5.97 -8.80 4.08
CA GLY A 29 5.73 -9.96 3.21
C GLY A 29 6.99 -10.51 2.55
N TYR A 30 7.93 -9.64 2.16
CA TYR A 30 9.24 -10.05 1.65
C TYR A 30 10.06 -10.79 2.71
N LEU A 31 10.17 -10.23 3.92
CA LEU A 31 10.93 -10.86 5.01
C LEU A 31 10.31 -12.20 5.45
N LEU A 32 8.97 -12.23 5.60
CA LEU A 32 8.24 -13.43 5.98
C LEU A 32 8.33 -14.50 4.90
N GLY A 33 8.14 -14.11 3.63
CA GLY A 33 8.26 -15.00 2.47
C GLY A 33 9.66 -15.58 2.36
N ARG A 34 10.70 -14.75 2.52
CA ARG A 34 12.10 -15.18 2.50
C ARG A 34 12.45 -16.12 3.66
N TYR A 35 11.87 -15.93 4.84
CA TYR A 35 12.03 -16.83 5.99
C TYR A 35 11.36 -18.19 5.75
N LEU A 36 10.12 -18.20 5.25
CA LEU A 36 9.42 -19.43 4.87
C LEU A 36 10.13 -20.18 3.73
N ASP A 37 10.60 -19.46 2.71
CA ASP A 37 11.39 -20.02 1.60
C ASP A 37 12.69 -20.65 2.07
N ALA A 38 13.36 -20.03 3.06
CA ALA A 38 14.56 -20.60 3.68
C ALA A 38 14.26 -21.86 4.50
N ARG A 39 13.09 -21.93 5.14
CA ARG A 39 12.66 -23.05 5.98
C ARG A 39 12.24 -24.27 5.14
N TRP A 40 11.58 -24.04 4.01
CA TRP A 40 11.06 -25.11 3.14
C TRP A 40 11.93 -25.42 1.91
N GLY A 41 12.94 -24.60 1.61
CA GLY A 41 13.83 -24.83 0.47
C GLY A 41 13.20 -24.55 -0.90
N THR A 42 12.01 -23.95 -0.94
CA THR A 42 11.21 -23.67 -2.16
C THR A 42 11.65 -22.42 -2.94
N ARG A 43 12.91 -21.99 -2.76
CA ARG A 43 13.40 -20.69 -3.25
C ARG A 43 13.23 -20.58 -4.77
N PRO A 44 12.50 -19.57 -5.31
CA PRO A 44 11.93 -18.37 -4.66
C PRO A 44 10.39 -18.26 -4.75
N TRP A 45 9.66 -19.38 -4.76
CA TRP A 45 8.21 -19.37 -5.09
C TRP A 45 7.33 -18.69 -4.05
N LEU A 46 7.65 -18.85 -2.78
CA LEU A 46 6.83 -18.38 -1.66
C LEU A 46 7.00 -16.86 -1.46
N THR A 47 8.23 -16.39 -1.61
CA THR A 47 8.58 -14.97 -1.64
C THR A 47 7.92 -14.26 -2.81
N LEU A 48 7.92 -14.87 -4.01
CA LEU A 48 7.28 -14.29 -5.20
C LEU A 48 5.76 -14.20 -5.03
N SER A 49 5.15 -15.24 -4.45
CA SER A 49 3.71 -15.27 -4.16
C SER A 49 3.31 -14.21 -3.12
N LEU A 50 4.06 -14.08 -2.02
CA LEU A 50 3.78 -13.05 -1.00
C LEU A 50 4.01 -11.63 -1.52
N MET A 51 5.04 -11.39 -2.35
CA MET A 51 5.25 -10.08 -2.97
C MET A 51 4.13 -9.73 -3.93
N LEU A 52 3.66 -10.68 -4.75
CA LEU A 52 2.53 -10.46 -5.67
C LEU A 52 1.24 -10.16 -4.90
N VAL A 53 0.97 -10.89 -3.81
CA VAL A 53 -0.19 -10.64 -2.95
C VAL A 53 -0.10 -9.27 -2.27
N GLY A 54 1.07 -8.91 -1.72
CA GLY A 54 1.30 -7.60 -1.11
C GLY A 54 1.15 -6.44 -2.11
N LEU A 55 1.64 -6.62 -3.33
CA LEU A 55 1.48 -5.66 -4.41
C LEU A 55 0.01 -5.50 -4.83
N ALA A 56 -0.71 -6.61 -5.00
CA ALA A 56 -2.11 -6.62 -5.35
C ALA A 56 -2.97 -5.94 -4.27
N LEU A 57 -2.73 -6.25 -2.99
CA LEU A 57 -3.37 -5.60 -1.85
C LEU A 57 -3.08 -4.10 -1.80
N GLY A 58 -1.82 -3.70 -1.98
CA GLY A 58 -1.42 -2.30 -2.01
C GLY A 58 -2.10 -1.52 -3.14
N ALA A 59 -2.13 -2.10 -4.35
CA ALA A 59 -2.82 -1.51 -5.49
C ALA A 59 -4.34 -1.40 -5.24
N PHE A 60 -4.96 -2.43 -4.67
CA PHE A 60 -6.39 -2.43 -4.34
C PHE A 60 -6.73 -1.36 -3.30
N TYR A 61 -5.90 -1.23 -2.26
CA TYR A 61 -6.05 -0.20 -1.23
C TYR A 61 -5.91 1.21 -1.79
N LEU A 62 -4.97 1.40 -2.71
CA LEU A 62 -4.77 2.66 -3.41
C LEU A 62 -5.99 3.00 -4.28
N VAL A 63 -6.54 2.04 -5.05
CA VAL A 63 -7.74 2.23 -5.87
C VAL A 63 -8.97 2.52 -5.02
N ILE A 64 -9.18 1.82 -3.91
CA ILE A 64 -10.28 2.08 -2.97
C ILE A 64 -10.14 3.48 -2.40
N THR A 65 -8.94 3.85 -1.94
CA THR A 65 -8.71 5.16 -1.33
C THR A 65 -8.92 6.28 -2.34
N LEU A 66 -8.45 6.13 -3.58
CA LEU A 66 -8.71 7.10 -4.65
C LEU A 66 -10.19 7.19 -5.02
N LYS A 67 -10.93 6.06 -5.05
CA LYS A 67 -12.38 6.10 -5.26
C LYS A 67 -13.10 6.81 -4.12
N GLU A 68 -12.76 6.50 -2.87
CA GLU A 68 -13.38 7.11 -1.68
C GLU A 68 -13.12 8.63 -1.66
N PHE A 69 -11.91 9.05 -2.04
CA PHE A 69 -11.54 10.45 -2.12
C PHE A 69 -12.19 11.16 -3.32
N GLY A 70 -12.21 10.53 -4.49
CA GLY A 70 -12.85 11.06 -5.69
C GLY A 70 -14.38 11.12 -5.57
N ALA A 71 -15.00 10.17 -4.86
CA ALA A 71 -16.43 10.19 -4.55
C ALA A 71 -16.80 11.22 -3.47
N SER A 72 -15.84 11.64 -2.64
CA SER A 72 -16.06 12.70 -1.64
C SER A 72 -15.99 14.13 -2.22
N ASP A 73 -15.50 14.31 -3.45
CA ASP A 73 -15.46 15.62 -4.11
C ASP A 73 -16.77 15.95 -4.89
N ASP A 74 -17.73 15.01 -4.96
CA ASP A 74 -19.05 15.19 -5.63
C ASP A 74 -20.18 15.64 -4.68
N LYS A 75 -19.88 15.88 -3.40
CA LYS A 75 -20.82 16.55 -2.47
C LYS A 75 -20.51 18.05 -2.43
N LYS A 76 -20.85 18.75 -3.52
CA LYS A 76 -20.93 20.22 -3.56
C LYS A 76 -22.36 20.69 -3.33
#